data_AF-A0A4Z2HAE6-F1
#
_entry.id   AF-A0A4Z2HAE6-F1
#
_cell.length_a   1.000
_cell.length_b   1.000
_cell.length_c   1.000
_cell.angle_alpha   90.00
_cell.angle_beta   90.00
_cell.angle_gamma   90.00
#
_symmetry.space_group_name_H-M   'P 1'
#
loop_
_entity.id
_entity.type
_entity.pdbx_description
1 polymer ?
#
loop_
_entity_poly.entity_id
_entity_poly.type
_entity_poly.pdbx_seq_one_letter_code
_entity_poly.pdbx_strand_id
1 'polypeptide(L)'
;MPELALLRFVVLDDDYIGDDFIGQHSVAFECLQPGYRNVPLLGMAGDPLPHTSLFVHVAITNRPGGGKSQRRGLSSATAGFKEQCGLPTVAKLKQCIQSLTTRLQSPEGPMGAAMVLKEGYPCLEPLVNLAEPTRKLLAAYDTMIAAQKQLIEKSDAVQERIAQVQREGMDFHEELARLGEREGLKGRKQSKAVESFTWNITVLKGQSDLLRGAKMDSLDALRQLALACEACGLTSTSSSSSTFSTAELQYSTHSLSGRRASTHGNGRI
;
A
#
# COMPACT_ATOMS: atom_id res chain seq x y z
N MET A 1 -25.01 3.51 -10.13
CA MET A 1 -25.64 3.50 -11.46
C MET A 1 -24.56 3.37 -12.54
N PRO A 2 -23.90 2.19 -12.67
CA PRO A 2 -23.01 1.89 -13.81
C PRO A 2 -23.70 1.99 -15.19
N GLU A 3 -25.01 1.80 -15.25
CA GLU A 3 -25.86 1.88 -16.45
C GLU A 3 -25.89 3.27 -17.12
N LEU A 4 -25.44 4.32 -16.41
CA LEU A 4 -25.32 5.68 -16.94
C LEU A 4 -23.85 6.12 -17.11
N ALA A 5 -22.89 5.23 -16.86
CA ALA A 5 -21.47 5.57 -16.88
C ALA A 5 -20.88 5.45 -18.30
N LEU A 6 -20.02 6.41 -18.64
CA LEU A 6 -19.23 6.44 -19.86
C LEU A 6 -17.75 6.48 -19.50
N LEU A 7 -16.94 5.63 -20.14
CA LEU A 7 -15.49 5.71 -20.06
C LEU A 7 -14.96 6.43 -21.30
N ARG A 8 -14.20 7.49 -21.10
CA ARG A 8 -13.56 8.25 -22.17
C ARG A 8 -12.04 8.17 -22.04
N PHE A 9 -11.41 7.62 -23.07
CA PHE A 9 -9.98 7.71 -23.29
C PHE A 9 -9.69 9.03 -24.00
N VAL A 10 -8.70 9.78 -23.52
CA VAL A 10 -8.17 10.97 -24.17
C VAL A 10 -6.65 10.84 -24.15
N VAL A 11 -6.03 11.06 -25.31
CA VAL A 11 -4.58 11.06 -25.49
C VAL A 11 -4.19 12.48 -25.86
N LEU A 12 -3.24 13.00 -25.12
CA LEU A 12 -2.71 14.34 -25.24
C LEU A 12 -1.20 14.22 -25.43
N ASP A 13 -0.62 15.13 -26.20
CA ASP A 13 0.82 15.34 -26.23
C ASP A 13 1.22 16.22 -25.05
N ASP A 14 2.26 15.84 -24.33
CA ASP A 14 2.72 16.55 -23.13
C ASP A 14 3.79 17.58 -23.53
N ASP A 15 3.32 18.71 -24.07
CA ASP A 15 4.18 19.83 -24.46
C ASP A 15 4.25 20.91 -23.36
N TYR A 16 5.40 21.57 -23.28
CA TYR A 16 5.74 22.55 -22.23
C TYR A 16 4.74 23.74 -22.12
N ILE A 17 3.91 23.97 -23.14
CA ILE A 17 2.84 24.99 -23.17
C ILE A 17 1.61 24.43 -23.90
N GLY A 18 0.84 23.59 -23.21
CA GLY A 18 -0.47 23.13 -23.65
C GLY A 18 -0.48 21.68 -24.12
N ASP A 19 -1.48 20.95 -23.64
CA ASP A 19 -1.68 19.55 -23.97
C ASP A 19 -2.35 19.42 -25.35
N ASP A 20 -1.58 19.23 -26.41
CA ASP A 20 -2.12 19.10 -27.77
C ASP A 20 -2.92 17.80 -27.91
N PHE A 21 -4.13 17.91 -28.47
CA PHE A 21 -5.01 16.75 -28.59
C PHE A 21 -4.52 15.79 -29.67
N ILE A 22 -4.30 14.53 -29.29
CA ILE A 22 -3.95 13.45 -30.22
C ILE A 22 -5.19 12.65 -30.61
N GLY A 23 -6.00 12.23 -29.64
CA GLY A 23 -7.14 11.36 -29.93
C GLY A 23 -8.05 11.06 -28.75
N GLN A 24 -9.27 10.63 -29.03
CA GLN A 24 -10.25 10.21 -28.02
C GLN A 24 -10.98 8.92 -28.39
N HIS A 25 -11.54 8.26 -27.39
CA HIS A 25 -12.55 7.23 -27.61
C HIS A 25 -13.50 7.19 -26.42
N SER A 26 -14.81 7.19 -26.66
CA SER A 26 -15.82 7.10 -25.59
C SER A 26 -16.62 5.81 -25.75
N VAL A 27 -16.76 5.05 -24.67
CA VAL A 27 -17.48 3.78 -24.62
C VAL A 27 -18.39 3.74 -23.40
N ALA A 28 -19.64 3.31 -23.59
CA ALA A 28 -20.55 3.09 -22.47
C ALA A 28 -20.01 1.97 -21.57
N PHE A 29 -20.16 2.10 -20.25
CA PHE A 29 -19.66 1.11 -19.31
C PHE A 29 -20.21 -0.30 -19.58
N GLU A 30 -21.47 -0.39 -20.00
CA GLU A 30 -22.11 -1.65 -20.40
C GLU A 30 -21.44 -2.33 -21.59
N CYS A 31 -20.75 -1.57 -22.44
CA CYS A 31 -20.03 -2.07 -23.60
C CYS A 31 -18.57 -2.46 -23.30
N LEU A 32 -18.05 -2.19 -22.09
CA LEU A 32 -16.69 -2.55 -21.73
C LEU A 32 -16.53 -4.06 -21.57
N GLN A 33 -15.65 -4.63 -22.36
CA GLN A 33 -15.30 -6.05 -22.30
C GLN A 33 -14.00 -6.24 -21.51
N PRO A 34 -13.96 -7.11 -20.48
CA PRO A 34 -12.73 -7.43 -19.75
C PRO A 34 -11.64 -8.06 -20.62
N GLY A 35 -10.38 -7.99 -20.18
CA GLY A 35 -9.20 -8.55 -20.83
C GLY A 35 -8.42 -7.55 -21.67
N TYR A 36 -7.45 -8.05 -22.45
CA TYR A 36 -6.64 -7.23 -23.36
C TYR A 36 -7.46 -6.82 -24.60
N ARG A 37 -7.48 -5.51 -24.89
CA ARG A 37 -8.31 -4.90 -25.94
C ARG A 37 -7.55 -3.77 -26.64
N ASN A 38 -7.88 -3.55 -27.92
CA ASN A 38 -7.46 -2.36 -28.65
C ASN A 38 -8.60 -1.34 -28.66
N VAL A 39 -8.31 -0.11 -28.29
CA VAL A 39 -9.23 1.03 -28.31
C VAL A 39 -8.82 1.93 -29.47
N PRO A 40 -9.59 2.01 -30.56
CA PRO A 40 -9.25 2.87 -31.70
C PRO A 40 -9.45 4.34 -31.33
N LEU A 41 -8.49 5.19 -31.64
CA LEU A 41 -8.61 6.63 -31.37
C LEU A 41 -9.36 7.33 -32.51
N LEU A 42 -10.14 8.34 -32.12
CA LEU A 42 -10.87 9.24 -32.99
C LEU A 42 -10.31 10.66 -32.83
N GLY A 43 -10.38 11.46 -33.88
CA GLY A 43 -10.03 12.87 -33.86
C GLY A 43 -10.99 13.70 -32.99
N MET A 44 -10.72 15.00 -32.91
CA MET A 44 -11.57 15.95 -32.16
C MET A 44 -13.01 15.98 -32.67
N ALA A 45 -13.19 15.82 -33.99
CA ALA A 45 -14.50 15.79 -34.64
C ALA A 45 -15.17 14.40 -34.62
N GLY A 46 -14.51 13.39 -34.05
CA GLY A 46 -14.99 12.01 -34.02
C GLY A 46 -14.69 11.20 -35.29
N ASP A 47 -13.85 11.73 -36.17
CA ASP A 47 -13.33 11.05 -37.35
C ASP A 47 -12.33 9.94 -36.96
N PRO A 48 -12.33 8.79 -37.64
CA PRO A 48 -11.42 7.70 -37.32
C PRO A 48 -9.98 8.03 -37.71
N LEU A 49 -9.04 7.88 -36.76
CA LEU A 49 -7.61 8.05 -37.02
C LEU A 49 -7.00 6.70 -37.46
N PRO A 50 -6.52 6.56 -38.71
CA PRO A 50 -5.94 5.31 -39.19
C PRO A 50 -4.73 4.89 -38.33
N HIS A 51 -4.60 3.59 -38.09
CA HIS A 51 -3.47 2.99 -37.36
C HIS A 51 -3.23 3.54 -35.95
N THR A 52 -4.21 4.20 -35.35
CA THR A 52 -4.07 4.83 -34.04
C THR A 52 -4.95 4.12 -33.02
N SER A 53 -4.33 3.41 -32.07
CA SER A 53 -5.05 2.68 -31.04
C SER A 53 -4.27 2.62 -29.72
N LEU A 54 -5.01 2.48 -28.62
CA LEU A 54 -4.46 2.13 -27.31
C LEU A 54 -4.63 0.64 -27.07
N PHE A 55 -3.56 -0.04 -26.64
CA PHE A 55 -3.65 -1.40 -26.14
C PHE A 55 -3.81 -1.40 -24.62
N VAL A 56 -4.95 -1.86 -24.13
CA VAL A 56 -5.36 -1.77 -22.72
C VAL A 56 -5.77 -3.12 -22.16
N HIS A 57 -5.63 -3.31 -20.85
CA HIS A 57 -6.23 -4.45 -20.14
C HIS A 57 -7.38 -3.95 -19.25
N VAL A 58 -8.60 -4.39 -19.54
CA VAL A 58 -9.81 -3.99 -18.83
C VAL A 58 -10.16 -5.02 -17.74
N ALA A 59 -10.34 -4.57 -16.50
CA ALA A 59 -10.83 -5.41 -15.42
C ALA A 59 -11.95 -4.68 -14.67
N ILE A 60 -13.15 -5.26 -14.66
CA ILE A 60 -14.32 -4.70 -14.00
C ILE A 60 -14.55 -5.45 -12.68
N THR A 61 -14.64 -4.75 -11.55
CA THR A 61 -14.90 -5.36 -10.25
C THR A 61 -15.88 -4.52 -9.44
N ASN A 62 -16.76 -5.16 -8.69
CA ASN A 62 -17.77 -4.50 -7.84
C ASN A 62 -17.20 -3.94 -6.52
N ARG A 63 -15.89 -3.69 -6.46
CA ARG A 63 -15.21 -3.15 -5.28
C ARG A 63 -15.03 -1.64 -5.47
N PRO A 64 -15.41 -0.80 -4.49
CA PRO A 64 -15.12 0.62 -4.55
C PRO A 64 -13.59 0.82 -4.58
N GLY A 65 -13.09 1.34 -5.70
CA GLY A 65 -11.74 1.89 -5.85
C GLY A 65 -10.58 0.89 -5.84
N GLY A 66 -9.85 0.81 -6.95
CA GLY A 66 -8.55 0.17 -7.03
C GLY A 66 -8.61 -1.19 -7.72
N GLY A 67 -8.45 -1.18 -9.05
CA GLY A 67 -8.07 -2.37 -9.81
C GLY A 67 -6.97 -3.09 -9.04
N LYS A 68 -7.09 -4.42 -8.93
CA LYS A 68 -6.23 -5.27 -8.10
C LYS A 68 -4.79 -4.77 -8.18
N SER A 69 -4.37 -3.95 -7.20
CA SER A 69 -2.96 -3.69 -6.99
C SER A 69 -2.42 -5.07 -6.82
N GLN A 70 -1.50 -5.46 -7.69
CA GLN A 70 -0.85 -6.71 -7.47
C GLN A 70 -0.14 -6.54 -6.12
N ARG A 71 -0.74 -7.14 -5.08
CA ARG A 71 -0.42 -7.10 -3.65
C ARG A 71 0.90 -7.87 -3.42
N ARG A 72 1.89 -7.62 -4.27
CA ARG A 72 2.90 -8.60 -4.66
C ARG A 72 4.01 -8.75 -3.62
N GLY A 73 4.12 -7.83 -2.67
CA GLY A 73 5.08 -7.93 -1.56
C GLY A 73 4.46 -8.60 -0.34
N LEU A 74 3.99 -7.78 0.60
CA LEU A 74 3.63 -8.23 1.94
C LEU A 74 2.47 -9.25 1.99
N SER A 75 1.32 -8.95 1.39
CA SER A 75 0.17 -9.87 1.45
C SER A 75 0.47 -11.21 0.76
N SER A 76 1.30 -11.22 -0.29
CA SER A 76 1.75 -12.44 -0.95
C SER A 76 2.74 -13.21 -0.06
N ALA A 77 3.70 -12.51 0.55
CA ALA A 77 4.69 -13.12 1.44
C ALA A 77 4.04 -13.71 2.71
N THR A 78 3.13 -12.97 3.35
CA THR A 78 2.35 -13.46 4.50
C THR A 78 1.47 -14.65 4.11
N ALA A 79 0.85 -14.64 2.92
CA ALA A 79 0.07 -15.77 2.44
C ALA A 79 0.95 -17.01 2.18
N GLY A 80 2.12 -16.83 1.56
CA GLY A 80 3.08 -17.90 1.34
C GLY A 80 3.58 -18.52 2.65
N PHE A 81 3.89 -17.69 3.66
CA PHE A 81 4.23 -18.19 4.99
C PHE A 81 3.10 -19.00 5.64
N LYS A 82 1.85 -18.51 5.55
CA LYS A 82 0.67 -19.22 6.06
C LYS A 82 0.44 -20.56 5.36
N GLU A 83 0.63 -20.60 4.05
CA GLU A 83 0.54 -21.82 3.25
C GLU A 83 1.61 -22.84 3.66
N GLN A 84 2.87 -22.42 3.85
CA GLN A 84 3.92 -23.28 4.41
C GLN A 84 3.61 -23.74 5.85
N CYS A 85 2.77 -22.99 6.57
CA CYS A 85 2.22 -23.40 7.86
C CYS A 85 1.08 -24.41 7.79
N GLY A 86 0.58 -24.72 6.60
CA GLY A 86 -0.63 -25.53 6.39
C GLY A 86 -1.89 -24.82 6.89
N LEU A 87 -1.87 -23.49 6.99
CA LEU A 87 -2.93 -22.69 7.59
C LEU A 87 -3.66 -21.84 6.53
N PRO A 88 -4.97 -21.59 6.71
CA PRO A 88 -5.73 -20.74 5.79
C PRO A 88 -5.26 -19.29 5.88
N THR A 89 -5.54 -18.50 4.83
CA THR A 89 -5.14 -17.08 4.76
C THR A 89 -5.73 -16.21 5.88
N VAL A 90 -6.86 -16.63 6.47
CA VAL A 90 -7.51 -15.98 7.62
C VAL A 90 -6.79 -16.24 8.96
N ALA A 91 -5.88 -17.22 9.03
CA ALA A 91 -5.18 -17.56 10.25
C ALA A 91 -4.33 -16.39 10.79
N LYS A 92 -4.20 -16.30 12.11
CA LYS A 92 -3.36 -15.30 12.77
C LYS A 92 -1.89 -15.74 12.75
N LEU A 93 -0.96 -14.78 12.75
CA LEU A 93 0.49 -15.08 12.77
C LEU A 93 0.90 -15.91 13.99
N LYS A 94 0.27 -15.69 15.15
CA LYS A 94 0.49 -16.51 16.35
C LYS A 94 0.29 -18.02 16.09
N GLN A 95 -0.73 -18.39 15.32
CA GLN A 95 -0.98 -19.80 14.98
C GLN A 95 0.09 -20.34 14.03
N CYS A 96 0.62 -19.50 13.15
CA CYS A 96 1.73 -19.85 12.27
C CYS A 96 3.01 -20.10 13.07
N ILE A 97 3.30 -19.27 14.08
CA ILE A 97 4.43 -19.45 14.98
C ILE A 97 4.30 -20.74 15.81
N GLN A 98 3.10 -21.08 16.26
CA GLN A 98 2.86 -22.36 16.94
C GLN A 98 3.15 -23.56 16.02
N SER A 99 2.63 -23.54 14.78
CA SER A 99 2.92 -24.57 13.75
C SER A 99 4.39 -24.64 13.34
N LEU A 100 5.09 -23.52 13.38
CA LEU A 100 6.52 -23.44 13.13
C LEU A 100 7.31 -24.03 14.29
N THR A 101 6.96 -23.69 15.53
CA THR A 101 7.66 -24.16 16.73
C THR A 101 7.54 -25.67 16.89
N THR A 102 6.36 -26.25 16.66
CA THR A 102 6.18 -27.71 16.71
C THR A 102 7.04 -28.45 15.68
N ARG A 103 7.38 -27.83 14.55
CA ARG A 103 8.27 -28.39 13.53
C ARG A 103 9.76 -28.15 13.80
N LEU A 104 10.08 -27.22 14.68
CA LEU A 104 11.44 -26.97 15.16
C LEU A 104 11.76 -27.74 16.44
N GLN A 105 10.74 -28.22 17.16
CA GLN A 105 10.86 -29.06 18.33
C GLN A 105 11.25 -30.49 17.96
N SER A 106 12.39 -30.94 18.47
CA SER A 106 12.78 -32.35 18.47
C SER A 106 12.35 -33.00 19.79
N PRO A 107 11.85 -34.26 19.80
CA PRO A 107 11.39 -34.94 21.02
C PRO A 107 12.44 -35.04 22.14
N GLU A 108 13.72 -35.03 21.79
CA GLU A 108 14.85 -35.23 22.73
C GLU A 108 16.01 -34.23 22.46
N GLY A 109 15.80 -33.25 21.58
CA GLY A 109 16.87 -32.38 21.07
C GLY A 109 16.66 -30.88 21.33
N PRO A 110 17.73 -30.07 21.19
CA PRO A 110 17.63 -28.61 21.28
C PRO A 110 16.74 -28.04 20.16
N MET A 111 16.27 -26.80 20.35
CA MET A 111 15.45 -26.12 19.32
C MET A 111 16.18 -26.02 18.00
N GLY A 112 15.47 -26.33 16.91
CA GLY A 112 16.04 -26.32 15.57
C GLY A 112 16.41 -24.92 15.07
N ALA A 113 15.80 -23.88 15.63
CA ALA A 113 16.12 -22.48 15.38
C ALA A 113 15.86 -21.63 16.62
N ALA A 114 16.48 -20.46 16.68
CA ALA A 114 16.21 -19.45 17.69
C ALA A 114 15.85 -18.11 17.06
N MET A 115 14.97 -17.37 17.72
CA MET A 115 14.64 -16.00 17.37
C MET A 115 15.72 -15.06 17.87
N VAL A 116 16.19 -14.18 16.98
CA VAL A 116 17.13 -13.09 17.26
C VAL A 116 16.56 -11.81 16.68
N LEU A 117 16.69 -10.70 17.41
CA LEU A 117 16.34 -9.38 16.89
C LEU A 117 17.50 -8.84 16.06
N LYS A 118 17.29 -8.66 14.75
CA LYS A 118 18.22 -7.96 13.85
C LYS A 118 17.61 -6.64 13.44
N GLU A 119 18.26 -5.53 13.82
CA GLU A 119 17.76 -4.17 13.53
C GLU A 119 16.30 -3.95 14.00
N GLY A 120 15.90 -4.59 15.11
CA GLY A 120 14.53 -4.50 15.64
C GLY A 120 13.50 -5.43 14.98
N TYR A 121 13.92 -6.30 14.05
CA TYR A 121 13.07 -7.30 13.39
C TYR A 121 13.34 -8.72 13.92
N PRO A 122 12.29 -9.52 14.19
CA PRO A 122 12.43 -10.89 14.66
C PRO A 122 12.85 -11.82 13.52
N CYS A 123 14.12 -12.24 13.50
CA CYS A 123 14.67 -13.20 12.56
C CYS A 123 14.81 -14.57 13.22
N LEU A 124 14.60 -15.65 12.47
CA LEU A 124 14.82 -17.02 12.97
C LEU A 124 16.13 -17.57 12.42
N GLU A 125 17.08 -17.86 13.30
CA GLU A 125 18.38 -18.41 12.95
C GLU A 125 18.38 -19.93 13.19
N PRO A 126 18.65 -20.77 12.17
CA PRO A 126 18.73 -22.21 12.35
C PRO A 126 19.96 -22.57 13.21
N LEU A 127 19.74 -23.36 14.26
CA LEU A 127 20.79 -23.84 15.17
C LEU A 127 21.35 -25.20 14.76
N VAL A 128 20.58 -25.96 13.97
CA VAL A 128 20.93 -27.30 13.49
C VAL A 128 20.64 -27.42 12.00
N ASN A 129 21.14 -28.49 11.38
CA ASN A 129 20.77 -28.79 10.00
C ASN A 129 19.32 -29.28 9.94
N LEU A 130 18.44 -28.45 9.39
CA LEU A 130 17.01 -28.72 9.31
C LEU A 130 16.64 -29.48 8.04
N ALA A 131 15.61 -30.33 8.15
CA ALA A 131 15.01 -31.00 6.99
C ALA A 131 14.46 -29.99 5.97
N GLU A 132 14.45 -30.40 4.70
CA GLU A 132 14.05 -29.54 3.58
C GLU A 132 12.67 -28.84 3.77
N PRO A 133 11.62 -29.51 4.30
CA PRO A 133 10.34 -28.83 4.56
C PRO A 133 10.45 -27.70 5.59
N THR A 134 11.22 -27.90 6.66
CA THR A 134 11.41 -26.90 7.73
C THR A 134 12.28 -25.74 7.25
N ARG A 135 13.26 -26.01 6.38
CA ARG A 135 14.06 -24.97 5.72
C ARG A 135 13.21 -24.09 4.81
N LYS A 136 12.32 -24.67 4.00
CA LYS A 136 11.37 -23.93 3.16
C LYS A 136 10.42 -23.07 3.99
N LEU A 137 9.97 -23.57 5.14
CA LEU A 137 9.17 -22.79 6.08
C LEU A 137 9.92 -21.57 6.62
N LEU A 138 11.18 -21.74 7.06
CA LEU A 138 12.02 -20.63 7.52
C LEU A 138 12.28 -19.61 6.41
N ALA A 139 12.54 -20.05 5.19
CA ALA A 139 12.72 -19.15 4.04
C ALA A 139 11.45 -18.32 3.75
N ALA A 140 10.25 -18.93 3.89
CA ALA A 140 8.99 -18.22 3.74
C ALA A 140 8.75 -17.21 4.87
N TYR A 141 9.16 -17.55 6.10
CA TYR A 141 9.17 -16.62 7.23
C TYR A 141 10.10 -15.42 6.96
N ASP A 142 11.33 -15.66 6.51
CA ASP A 142 12.30 -14.59 6.20
C ASP A 142 11.78 -13.66 5.09
N THR A 143 11.15 -14.24 4.06
CA THR A 143 10.51 -13.47 2.99
C THR A 143 9.38 -12.57 3.53
N MET A 144 8.59 -13.06 4.48
CA MET A 144 7.55 -12.28 5.14
C MET A 144 8.14 -11.13 5.96
N ILE A 145 9.17 -11.39 6.76
CA ILE A 145 9.84 -10.37 7.56
C ILE A 145 10.48 -9.30 6.66
N ALA A 146 11.16 -9.71 5.58
CA ALA A 146 11.73 -8.78 4.61
C ALA A 146 10.67 -7.88 3.96
N ALA A 147 9.49 -8.43 3.64
CA ALA A 147 8.39 -7.65 3.08
C ALA A 147 7.80 -6.65 4.10
N GLN A 148 7.71 -7.02 5.39
CA GLN A 148 7.30 -6.10 6.46
C GLN A 148 8.33 -4.99 6.68
N LYS A 149 9.63 -5.34 6.71
CA LYS A 149 10.74 -4.37 6.79
C LYS A 149 10.66 -3.33 5.67
N GLN A 150 10.55 -3.78 4.42
CA GLN A 150 10.43 -2.86 3.28
C GLN A 150 9.23 -1.92 3.37
N LEU A 151 8.08 -2.39 3.85
CA LEU A 151 6.91 -1.53 4.05
C LEU A 151 7.18 -0.47 5.12
N ILE A 152 7.71 -0.89 6.28
CA ILE A 152 7.97 0.00 7.41
C ILE A 152 9.00 1.07 7.03
N GLU A 153 10.13 0.69 6.46
CA GLU A 153 11.22 1.61 6.10
C GLU A 153 10.83 2.59 4.99
N LYS A 154 10.06 2.14 4.00
CA LYS A 154 9.65 3.02 2.88
C LYS A 154 8.44 3.89 3.19
N SER A 155 7.62 3.51 4.17
CA SER A 155 6.36 4.19 4.44
C SER A 155 6.52 5.67 4.81
N ASP A 156 7.52 6.01 5.62
CA ASP A 156 7.73 7.39 6.09
C ASP A 156 8.09 8.33 4.93
N ALA A 157 9.04 7.93 4.08
CA ALA A 157 9.44 8.73 2.93
C ALA A 157 8.28 8.93 1.94
N VAL A 158 7.43 7.92 1.73
CA VAL A 158 6.25 8.04 0.87
C VAL A 158 5.21 8.96 1.51
N GLN A 159 4.97 8.84 2.81
CA GLN A 159 4.06 9.73 3.54
C GLN A 159 4.51 11.19 3.49
N GLU A 160 5.80 11.44 3.67
CA GLU A 160 6.36 12.79 3.59
C GLU A 160 6.16 13.41 2.21
N ARG A 161 6.41 12.63 1.14
CA ARG A 161 6.15 13.06 -0.24
C ARG A 161 4.68 13.34 -0.49
N ILE A 162 3.77 12.47 -0.03
CA ILE A 162 2.32 12.71 -0.17
C ILE A 162 1.93 13.97 0.61
N ALA A 163 2.44 14.16 1.83
CA ALA A 163 2.16 15.34 2.63
C ALA A 163 2.69 16.62 1.99
N GLN A 164 3.86 16.57 1.33
CA GLN A 164 4.40 17.69 0.55
C GLN A 164 3.49 18.05 -0.62
N VAL A 165 3.16 17.07 -1.48
CA VAL A 165 2.26 17.28 -2.63
C VAL A 165 0.89 17.78 -2.16
N GLN A 166 0.40 17.29 -1.02
CA GLN A 166 -0.85 17.77 -0.45
C GLN A 166 -0.77 19.24 -0.02
N ARG A 167 0.33 19.68 0.61
CA ARG A 167 0.52 21.09 0.99
C ARG A 167 0.57 21.98 -0.24
N GLU A 168 1.44 21.65 -1.19
CA GLU A 168 1.57 22.39 -2.46
C GLU A 168 0.24 22.43 -3.23
N GLY A 169 -0.51 21.32 -3.21
CA GLY A 169 -1.82 21.26 -3.80
C GLY A 169 -2.86 22.13 -3.09
N MET A 170 -2.83 22.24 -1.76
CA MET A 170 -3.72 23.14 -1.02
C MET A 170 -3.42 24.60 -1.34
N ASP A 171 -2.15 24.99 -1.43
CA ASP A 171 -1.76 26.34 -1.84
C ASP A 171 -2.27 26.65 -3.26
N PHE A 172 -2.16 25.68 -4.17
CA PHE A 172 -2.70 25.81 -5.53
C PHE A 172 -4.24 25.89 -5.55
N HIS A 173 -4.94 25.16 -4.68
CA HIS A 173 -6.40 25.19 -4.58
C HIS A 173 -6.92 26.59 -4.20
N GLU A 174 -6.23 27.31 -3.31
CA GLU A 174 -6.59 28.68 -2.94
C GLU A 174 -6.54 29.64 -4.15
N GLU A 175 -5.61 29.40 -5.07
CA GLU A 175 -5.46 30.22 -6.28
C GLU A 175 -6.27 29.71 -7.48
N LEU A 176 -6.78 28.48 -7.44
CA LEU A 176 -7.37 27.78 -8.58
C LEU A 176 -8.55 28.52 -9.19
N ALA A 177 -9.41 29.12 -8.36
CA ALA A 177 -10.55 29.90 -8.85
C ALA A 177 -10.08 31.14 -9.65
N ARG A 178 -9.10 31.87 -9.13
CA ARG A 178 -8.50 33.06 -9.77
C ARG A 178 -7.77 32.70 -11.06
N LEU A 179 -7.01 31.61 -11.04
CA LEU A 179 -6.31 31.09 -12.22
C LEU A 179 -7.30 30.66 -13.30
N GLY A 180 -8.37 29.95 -12.91
CA GLY A 180 -9.44 29.56 -13.82
C GLY A 180 -10.08 30.78 -14.52
N GLU A 181 -10.39 31.84 -13.78
CA GLU A 181 -10.95 33.07 -14.37
C GLU A 181 -10.00 33.74 -15.36
N ARG A 182 -8.70 33.79 -15.04
CA ARG A 182 -7.67 34.37 -15.91
C ARG A 182 -7.53 33.60 -17.22
N GLU A 183 -7.63 32.27 -17.17
CA GLU A 183 -7.60 31.39 -18.35
C GLU A 183 -8.99 31.25 -19.02
N GLY A 184 -9.99 32.02 -18.60
CA GLY A 184 -11.31 32.05 -19.22
C GLY A 184 -12.26 30.91 -18.82
N LEU A 185 -11.91 30.08 -17.83
CA LEU A 185 -12.83 29.13 -17.20
C LEU A 185 -13.86 29.89 -16.34
N LYS A 186 -15.15 29.77 -16.69
CA LYS A 186 -16.25 30.42 -15.97
C LYS A 186 -17.41 29.46 -15.70
N GLY A 187 -18.18 29.76 -14.65
CA GLY A 187 -19.43 29.09 -14.31
C GLY A 187 -19.24 27.60 -14.00
N ARG A 188 -20.08 26.74 -14.59
CA ARG A 188 -20.15 25.31 -14.25
C ARG A 188 -18.83 24.55 -14.52
N LYS A 189 -18.04 24.98 -15.50
CA LYS A 189 -16.74 24.35 -15.83
C LYS A 189 -15.70 24.63 -14.75
N GLN A 190 -15.67 25.85 -14.22
CA GLN A 190 -14.78 26.25 -13.13
C GLN A 190 -15.15 25.52 -11.83
N SER A 191 -16.44 25.46 -11.47
CA SER A 191 -16.92 24.70 -10.29
C SER A 191 -16.48 23.24 -10.35
N LYS A 192 -16.64 22.60 -11.52
CA LYS A 192 -16.26 21.19 -11.70
C LYS A 192 -14.74 20.99 -11.61
N ALA A 193 -13.94 21.94 -12.10
CA ALA A 193 -12.47 21.89 -11.99
C ALA A 193 -12.03 21.98 -10.52
N VAL A 194 -12.62 22.91 -9.76
CA VAL A 194 -12.36 23.06 -8.32
C VAL A 194 -12.77 21.80 -7.56
N GLU A 195 -14.00 21.30 -7.77
CA GLU A 195 -14.49 20.06 -7.15
C GLU A 195 -13.59 18.87 -7.46
N SER A 196 -13.15 18.71 -8.71
CA SER A 196 -12.25 17.63 -9.12
C SER A 196 -10.89 17.75 -8.44
N PHE A 197 -10.37 18.97 -8.30
CA PHE A 197 -9.11 19.22 -7.62
C PHE A 197 -9.22 18.91 -6.11
N THR A 198 -10.26 19.40 -5.44
CA THR A 198 -10.54 19.08 -4.02
C THR A 198 -10.67 17.59 -3.80
N TRP A 199 -11.31 16.87 -4.73
CA TRP A 199 -11.40 15.41 -4.66
C TRP A 199 -10.03 14.74 -4.78
N ASN A 200 -9.17 15.16 -5.72
CA ASN A 200 -7.81 14.63 -5.86
C ASN A 200 -6.99 14.79 -4.58
N ILE A 201 -7.04 15.97 -3.94
CA ILE A 201 -6.36 16.22 -2.66
C ILE A 201 -6.90 15.30 -1.55
N THR A 202 -8.22 15.11 -1.51
CA THR A 202 -8.86 14.21 -0.53
C THR A 202 -8.44 12.75 -0.74
N VAL A 203 -8.31 12.30 -1.99
CA VAL A 203 -7.82 10.96 -2.32
C VAL A 203 -6.37 10.79 -1.86
N LEU A 204 -5.49 11.76 -2.13
CA LEU A 204 -4.09 11.71 -1.70
C LEU A 204 -3.99 11.59 -0.17
N LYS A 205 -4.76 12.37 0.57
CA LYS A 205 -4.86 12.27 2.03
C LYS A 205 -5.33 10.89 2.46
N GLY A 206 -6.38 10.35 1.83
CA GLY A 206 -6.88 9.01 2.09
C GLY A 206 -5.83 7.91 1.86
N GLN A 207 -5.01 8.01 0.81
CA GLN A 207 -3.91 7.07 0.57
C GLN A 207 -2.82 7.18 1.64
N SER A 208 -2.48 8.39 2.08
CA SER A 208 -1.53 8.60 3.19
C SER A 208 -2.02 7.93 4.48
N ASP A 209 -3.31 8.08 4.79
CA ASP A 209 -3.94 7.45 5.95
C ASP A 209 -3.93 5.93 5.87
N LEU A 210 -4.22 5.37 4.68
CA LEU A 210 -4.15 3.92 4.45
C LEU A 210 -2.73 3.38 4.62
N LEU A 211 -1.71 4.07 4.09
CA LEU A 211 -0.31 3.70 4.25
C LEU A 211 0.11 3.74 5.73
N ARG A 212 -0.37 4.75 6.47
CA ARG A 212 -0.14 4.86 7.92
C ARG A 212 -0.76 3.71 8.70
N GLY A 213 -2.01 3.36 8.39
CA GLY A 213 -2.67 2.20 8.95
C GLY A 213 -1.89 0.92 8.66
N ALA A 214 -1.50 0.69 7.39
CA ALA A 214 -0.75 -0.49 6.99
C ALA A 214 0.61 -0.61 7.68
N LYS A 215 1.32 0.50 7.90
CA LYS A 215 2.57 0.54 8.68
C LYS A 215 2.30 0.12 10.13
N MET A 216 1.29 0.70 10.76
CA MET A 216 0.95 0.44 12.16
C MET A 216 0.50 -1.00 12.38
N ASP A 217 -0.34 -1.52 11.49
CA ASP A 217 -0.75 -2.93 11.50
C ASP A 217 0.45 -3.88 11.33
N SER A 218 1.43 -3.50 10.50
CA SER A 218 2.65 -4.31 10.31
C SER A 218 3.55 -4.30 11.54
N LEU A 219 3.67 -3.16 12.23
CA LEU A 219 4.40 -3.04 13.48
C LEU A 219 3.75 -3.87 14.59
N ASP A 220 2.42 -3.80 14.73
CA ASP A 220 1.71 -4.64 15.70
C ASP A 220 1.85 -6.13 15.35
N ALA A 221 1.74 -6.49 14.07
CA ALA A 221 1.95 -7.87 13.63
C ALA A 221 3.35 -8.40 13.99
N LEU A 222 4.41 -7.61 13.78
CA LEU A 222 5.78 -7.97 14.18
C LEU A 222 5.92 -8.13 15.69
N ARG A 223 5.29 -7.24 16.46
CA ARG A 223 5.27 -7.33 17.92
C ARG A 223 4.56 -8.60 18.41
N GLN A 224 3.37 -8.90 17.88
CA GLN A 224 2.63 -10.12 18.20
C GLN A 224 3.41 -11.37 17.81
N LEU A 225 4.15 -11.30 16.71
CA LEU A 225 5.00 -12.39 16.26
C LEU A 225 6.15 -12.63 17.24
N ALA A 226 6.88 -11.59 17.64
CA ALA A 226 7.97 -11.70 18.60
C ALA A 226 7.48 -12.30 19.93
N LEU A 227 6.40 -11.76 20.50
CA LEU A 227 5.77 -12.29 21.71
C LEU A 227 5.34 -13.76 21.57
N ALA A 228 4.86 -14.16 20.39
CA ALA A 228 4.51 -15.56 20.14
C ALA A 228 5.76 -16.46 20.10
N CYS A 229 6.87 -16.01 19.51
CA CYS A 229 8.13 -16.75 19.52
C CYS A 229 8.68 -16.92 20.93
N GLU A 230 8.61 -15.87 21.77
CA GLU A 230 9.00 -15.94 23.18
C GLU A 230 8.14 -16.92 23.96
N ALA A 231 6.83 -16.84 23.81
CA ALA A 231 5.89 -17.74 24.47
C ALA A 231 6.08 -19.22 24.05
N CYS A 232 6.67 -19.46 22.88
CA CYS A 232 7.00 -20.80 22.38
C CYS A 232 8.43 -21.24 22.73
N GLY A 233 9.19 -20.43 23.47
CA GLY A 233 10.55 -20.76 23.91
C GLY A 233 11.62 -20.68 22.81
N LEU A 234 11.38 -19.89 21.75
CA LEU A 234 12.35 -19.69 20.66
C LEU A 234 13.45 -18.68 21.01
N THR A 235 13.49 -18.10 22.20
CA THR A 235 14.48 -17.07 22.56
C THR A 235 15.87 -17.68 22.80
N SER A 236 16.91 -16.99 22.32
CA SER A 236 18.30 -17.37 22.60
C SER A 236 18.67 -17.02 24.06
N THR A 237 19.30 -17.95 24.78
CA THR A 237 19.77 -17.79 26.17
C THR A 237 20.90 -16.77 26.36
N SER A 238 21.42 -16.17 25.29
CA SER A 238 22.54 -15.23 25.29
C SER A 238 22.15 -13.75 25.48
N SER A 239 20.87 -13.40 25.45
CA SER A 239 20.38 -12.07 25.84
C SER A 239 20.00 -12.09 27.32
N SER A 240 21.01 -11.87 28.17
CA SER A 240 20.88 -11.67 29.61
C SER A 240 19.80 -10.62 29.93
N SER A 241 18.70 -11.07 30.54
CA SER A 241 17.86 -10.27 31.45
C SER A 241 17.51 -8.84 31.01
N SER A 242 17.18 -8.61 29.74
CA SER A 242 16.22 -7.55 29.40
C SER A 242 14.85 -8.24 29.35
N THR A 243 14.08 -8.08 30.42
CA THR A 243 12.62 -8.25 30.30
C THR A 243 12.21 -7.49 29.05
N PHE A 244 11.53 -8.14 28.11
CA PHE A 244 11.07 -7.57 26.84
C PHE A 244 10.14 -6.39 27.12
N SER A 245 10.74 -5.27 27.51
CA SER A 245 10.03 -4.06 27.78
C SER A 245 9.57 -3.58 26.43
N THR A 246 8.32 -3.16 26.39
CA THR A 246 7.70 -2.51 25.24
C THR A 246 8.54 -1.36 24.65
N ALA A 247 9.57 -0.91 25.39
CA ALA A 247 10.55 0.09 25.04
C ALA A 247 11.70 -0.34 24.09
N GLU A 248 12.08 -1.62 23.95
CA GLU A 248 13.19 -2.00 23.03
C GLU A 248 12.75 -2.10 21.56
N LEU A 249 11.45 -2.15 21.30
CA LEU A 249 10.86 -1.85 19.99
C LEU A 249 10.80 -0.33 19.76
N GLN A 250 11.92 0.36 19.96
CA GLN A 250 12.08 1.74 19.50
C GLN A 250 12.24 1.72 17.97
N TYR A 251 11.13 1.48 17.28
CA TYR A 251 10.94 2.05 15.95
C TYR A 251 10.86 3.55 16.15
N SER A 252 11.95 4.25 15.82
CA SER A 252 12.07 5.68 16.01
C SER A 252 10.89 6.41 15.37
N THR A 253 9.89 6.74 16.17
CA THR A 253 9.05 7.90 15.93
C THR A 253 9.97 9.08 16.16
N HIS A 254 10.57 9.60 15.08
CA HIS A 254 11.23 10.89 15.17
C HIS A 254 10.22 11.89 15.73
N SER A 255 10.59 12.43 16.87
CA SER A 255 9.83 13.36 17.69
C SER A 255 9.44 14.61 16.90
N LEU A 256 8.13 14.83 16.75
CA LEU A 256 7.56 16.18 16.63
C LEU A 256 6.75 16.45 17.90
N SER A 257 7.46 16.67 19.01
CA SER A 257 6.91 17.40 20.14
C SER A 257 7.35 18.85 20.03
N GLY A 258 6.38 19.76 19.93
CA GLY A 258 6.59 21.16 20.31
C GLY A 258 6.11 22.20 19.30
N ARG A 259 4.79 22.45 19.24
CA ARG A 259 4.25 23.80 19.50
C ARG A 259 2.76 23.76 19.82
N ARG A 260 2.42 24.58 20.81
CA ARG A 260 1.15 24.67 21.52
C ARG A 260 0.00 25.22 20.65
N ALA A 261 -1.19 24.70 20.95
CA ALA A 261 -2.50 25.34 21.02
C ALA A 261 -2.82 26.54 20.10
N SER A 262 -3.90 26.39 19.33
CA SER A 262 -4.99 27.36 19.35
C SER A 262 -6.31 26.65 19.01
N THR A 263 -7.23 26.68 19.97
CA THR A 263 -8.68 26.61 19.75
C THR A 263 -9.08 27.50 18.58
N HIS A 264 -9.96 27.04 17.68
CA HIS A 264 -11.06 27.81 17.06
C HIS A 264 -11.82 26.93 16.06
N GLY A 265 -13.12 26.77 16.31
CA GLY A 265 -14.19 26.82 15.31
C GLY A 265 -14.23 25.79 14.18
N ASN A 266 -15.10 24.78 14.34
CA ASN A 266 -15.78 24.16 13.23
C ASN A 266 -16.48 25.22 12.36
N GLY A 267 -16.06 25.34 11.10
CA GLY A 267 -16.78 26.06 10.06
C GLY A 267 -16.72 25.24 8.78
N ARG A 268 -17.86 24.66 8.41
CA ARG A 268 -18.17 24.28 7.03
C ARG A 268 -17.86 25.46 6.11
N ILE A 269 -17.12 25.24 5.02
CA ILE A 269 -17.55 25.37 3.61
C ILE A 269 -16.76 24.32 2.83
#